data_AF-A0A7S0Y874-F1
#
_entry.id   AF-A0A7S0Y874-F1
#
_cell.length_a   1.000
_cell.length_b   1.000
_cell.length_c   1.000
_cell.angle_alpha   90.00
_cell.angle_beta   90.00
_cell.angle_gamma   90.00
#
_symmetry.space_group_name_H-M   'P 1'
#
loop_
_entity.id
_entity.type
_entity.pdbx_description
1 polymer ?
#
loop_
_entity_poly.entity_id
_entity_poly.type
_entity_poly.pdbx_seq_one_letter_code
_entity_poly.pdbx_strand_id
1 'polypeptide(L)'
;RRYMAAESDIQEACEAKYPWIASYSQFCQHDGAALQYILENGQRCPNCSNGVERIEGCFHMKCPTCATHFCYECGTEIFPPYYGTHHCWEEETADEEGDGGDVDEQLAMALQFME
;
A
#
# COMPACT_ATOMS: atom_id res chain seq x y z
N ARG A 1 -11.35 23.61 3.71
CA ARG A 1 -12.50 22.70 3.51
C ARG A 1 -12.85 22.75 2.04
N ARG A 2 -12.78 21.62 1.32
CA ARG A 2 -13.15 21.57 -0.12
C ARG A 2 -14.58 22.11 -0.25
N TYR A 3 -14.90 22.91 -1.28
CA TYR A 3 -16.24 23.48 -1.50
C TYR A 3 -17.35 22.41 -1.39
N MET A 4 -17.10 21.22 -1.95
CA MET A 4 -17.99 20.05 -1.88
C MET A 4 -18.19 19.46 -0.46
N ALA A 5 -17.30 19.77 0.48
CA ALA A 5 -17.36 19.33 1.88
C ALA A 5 -17.75 20.46 2.84
N ALA A 6 -18.17 21.61 2.30
CA ALA A 6 -18.68 22.73 3.10
C ALA A 6 -20.18 22.55 3.38
N GLU A 7 -20.69 23.21 4.41
CA GLU A 7 -22.12 23.28 4.70
C GLU A 7 -22.86 24.06 3.60
N SER A 8 -24.18 23.83 3.46
CA SER A 8 -24.97 24.33 2.33
C SER A 8 -25.00 25.86 2.23
N ASP A 9 -25.03 26.55 3.36
CA ASP A 9 -24.95 28.00 3.45
C ASP A 9 -23.62 28.55 2.91
N ILE A 10 -22.51 27.85 3.19
CA ILE A 10 -21.18 28.18 2.68
C ILE A 10 -21.09 27.88 1.19
N GLN A 11 -21.72 26.80 0.71
CA GLN A 11 -21.78 26.47 -0.72
C GLN A 11 -22.52 27.55 -1.52
N GLU A 12 -23.71 27.96 -1.06
CA GLU A 12 -24.49 29.03 -1.70
C GLU A 12 -23.71 30.35 -1.74
N ALA A 13 -23.06 30.73 -0.64
CA ALA A 13 -22.21 31.92 -0.60
C ALA A 13 -21.02 31.82 -1.56
N CYS A 14 -20.43 30.64 -1.71
CA CYS A 14 -19.35 30.37 -2.66
C CYS A 14 -19.83 30.46 -4.11
N GLU A 15 -20.99 29.91 -4.45
CA GLU A 15 -21.57 29.96 -5.79
C GLU A 15 -21.98 31.37 -6.19
N ALA A 16 -22.57 32.13 -5.28
CA ALA A 16 -22.93 33.52 -5.51
C ALA A 16 -21.70 34.39 -5.80
N LYS A 17 -20.59 34.12 -5.11
CA LYS A 17 -19.32 34.85 -5.28
C LYS A 17 -18.52 34.36 -6.48
N TYR A 18 -18.56 33.07 -6.77
CA TYR A 18 -17.79 32.41 -7.81
C TYR A 18 -18.69 31.44 -8.60
N PRO A 19 -19.46 31.92 -9.59
CA PRO A 19 -20.43 31.08 -10.32
C PRO A 19 -19.81 29.86 -11.02
N TRP A 20 -18.51 29.91 -11.33
CA TRP A 20 -17.75 28.82 -11.95
C TRP A 20 -17.35 27.71 -10.97
N ILE A 21 -17.50 27.91 -9.65
CA ILE A 21 -16.96 26.99 -8.65
C ILE A 21 -17.68 25.63 -8.65
N ALA A 22 -18.97 25.61 -8.97
CA ALA A 22 -19.75 24.38 -9.11
C ALA A 22 -19.20 23.51 -10.27
N SER A 23 -19.09 24.09 -11.47
CA SER A 23 -18.55 23.38 -12.64
C SER A 23 -17.09 22.97 -12.46
N TYR A 24 -16.26 23.85 -11.88
CA TYR A 24 -14.85 23.57 -11.62
C TYR A 24 -14.65 22.43 -10.62
N SER A 25 -15.40 22.46 -9.51
CA SER A 25 -15.29 21.43 -8.49
C SER A 25 -15.84 20.08 -8.96
N GLN A 26 -16.85 20.07 -9.84
CA GLN A 26 -17.36 18.87 -10.48
C GLN A 26 -16.33 18.25 -11.45
N PHE A 27 -15.55 19.07 -12.16
CA PHE A 27 -14.42 18.60 -12.98
C PHE A 27 -13.33 17.93 -12.13
N CYS A 28 -12.99 18.52 -10.98
CA CYS A 28 -12.01 17.92 -10.05
C CYS A 28 -12.46 16.58 -9.44
N GLN A 29 -13.76 16.23 -9.46
CA GLN A 29 -14.23 14.91 -9.03
C GLN A 29 -13.83 13.80 -10.02
N HIS A 30 -13.56 14.13 -11.29
CA HIS A 30 -13.12 13.17 -12.31
C HIS A 30 -11.61 12.88 -12.29
N ASP A 31 -10.81 13.62 -11.52
CA ASP A 31 -9.36 13.38 -11.35
C ASP A 31 -9.05 12.22 -10.37
N GLY A 32 -9.85 11.16 -10.39
CA GLY A 32 -9.48 9.87 -9.80
C GLY A 32 -8.24 9.26 -10.47
N ALA A 33 -7.95 9.69 -11.71
CA ALA A 33 -6.80 9.26 -12.49
C ALA A 33 -5.46 9.50 -11.77
N ALA A 34 -5.31 10.60 -11.02
CA ALA A 34 -4.05 10.86 -10.28
C ALA A 34 -3.86 9.89 -9.11
N LEU A 35 -4.94 9.58 -8.38
CA LEU A 35 -4.89 8.58 -7.30
C LEU A 35 -4.67 7.18 -7.85
N GLN A 36 -5.34 6.84 -8.94
CA GLN A 36 -5.18 5.57 -9.63
C GLN A 36 -3.77 5.41 -10.19
N TYR A 37 -3.22 6.45 -10.81
CA TYR A 37 -1.84 6.45 -11.30
C TYR A 37 -0.82 6.21 -10.18
N ILE A 38 -1.01 6.85 -9.02
CA ILE A 38 -0.15 6.62 -7.85
C ILE A 38 -0.29 5.20 -7.30
N LEU A 39 -1.50 4.62 -7.33
CA LEU A 39 -1.71 3.22 -6.93
C LEU A 39 -1.06 2.24 -7.91
N GLU A 40 -1.02 2.59 -9.20
CA GLU A 40 -0.46 1.76 -10.27
C GLU A 40 1.06 1.93 -10.42
N ASN A 41 1.60 3.13 -10.14
CA ASN A 41 2.98 3.53 -10.48
C ASN A 41 3.78 4.05 -9.27
N GLY A 42 3.24 3.95 -8.06
CA GLY A 42 3.85 4.46 -6.84
C GLY A 42 3.63 3.55 -5.63
N GLN A 43 4.26 3.91 -4.52
CA GLN A 43 4.11 3.26 -3.22
C GLN A 43 3.72 4.29 -2.16
N ARG A 44 2.90 3.89 -1.19
CA ARG A 44 2.50 4.77 -0.08
C ARG A 44 3.57 4.77 1.01
N CYS A 45 3.88 5.96 1.51
CA CYS A 45 4.75 6.08 2.67
C CYS A 45 4.09 5.43 3.91
N PRO A 46 4.79 4.55 4.66
CA PRO A 46 4.22 3.88 5.84
C PRO A 46 3.89 4.84 6.98
N ASN A 47 4.53 6.02 7.02
CA ASN A 47 4.33 7.00 8.08
C ASN A 47 3.17 7.98 7.78
N CYS A 48 3.18 8.61 6.60
CA CYS A 48 2.21 9.67 6.27
C CYS A 48 1.20 9.32 5.17
N SER A 49 1.25 8.10 4.62
CA SER A 49 0.42 7.64 3.50
C SER A 49 0.56 8.43 2.19
N ASN A 50 1.50 9.38 2.08
CA ASN A 50 1.73 10.10 0.83
C ASN A 50 2.25 9.14 -0.25
N GLY A 51 1.68 9.20 -1.44
CA GLY A 51 2.15 8.43 -2.59
C GLY A 51 3.50 8.92 -3.09
N VAL A 52 4.42 8.01 -3.32
CA VAL A 52 5.76 8.30 -3.84
C VAL A 52 6.02 7.42 -5.05
N GLU A 53 6.29 8.04 -6.19
CA GLU A 53 6.62 7.37 -7.44
C GLU A 53 8.07 6.87 -7.43
N ARG A 54 8.29 5.68 -7.99
CA ARG A 54 9.63 5.08 -8.05
C ARG A 54 10.52 5.86 -9.02
N ILE A 55 11.74 6.14 -8.57
CA ILE A 55 12.83 6.56 -9.45
C ILE A 55 13.60 5.30 -9.84
N GLU A 56 13.94 5.15 -11.12
CA GLU A 56 14.63 3.96 -11.63
C GLU A 56 15.92 3.65 -10.83
N GLY A 57 16.17 2.36 -10.57
CA GLY A 57 17.47 1.88 -10.08
C GLY A 57 17.60 1.64 -8.58
N CYS A 58 16.61 1.97 -7.73
CA CYS A 58 16.67 1.63 -6.29
C CYS A 58 15.28 1.36 -5.70
N PHE A 59 15.17 0.41 -4.76
CA PHE A 59 13.96 0.18 -3.96
C PHE A 59 13.96 0.97 -2.66
N HIS A 60 15.10 1.52 -2.23
CA HIS A 60 15.16 2.42 -1.07
C HIS A 60 14.67 3.81 -1.48
N MET A 61 13.54 4.21 -0.90
CA MET A 61 12.93 5.51 -1.14
C MET A 61 12.99 6.40 0.09
N LYS A 62 12.89 7.71 -0.14
CA LYS A 62 12.72 8.73 0.90
C LYS A 62 11.45 9.52 0.61
N CYS A 63 10.52 9.56 1.57
CA CYS A 63 9.29 10.33 1.42
C CYS A 63 9.59 11.83 1.29
N PRO A 64 9.07 12.52 0.25
CA PRO A 64 9.31 13.96 0.07
C PRO A 64 8.58 14.81 1.12
N THR A 65 7.53 14.27 1.75
CA THR A 65 6.70 15.00 2.73
C THR A 65 7.22 14.88 4.15
N CYS A 66 7.53 13.65 4.62
CA CYS A 66 7.92 13.39 6.01
C CYS A 66 9.36 12.90 6.18
N ALA A 67 10.12 12.75 5.09
CA ALA A 67 11.50 12.24 5.08
C ALA A 67 11.71 10.79 5.57
N THR A 68 10.65 10.04 5.89
CA THR A 68 10.73 8.60 6.20
C THR A 68 11.34 7.82 5.02
N HIS A 69 12.25 6.91 5.33
CA HIS A 69 12.88 6.02 4.37
C HIS A 69 12.16 4.66 4.33
N PHE A 70 11.91 4.06 3.17
CA PHE A 70 11.12 2.81 3.07
C PHE A 70 11.42 1.98 1.80
N CYS A 71 11.07 0.68 1.78
CA CYS A 71 11.12 -0.21 0.59
C CYS A 71 9.96 0.15 -0.34
N TYR A 72 10.25 0.48 -1.59
CA TYR A 72 9.22 0.66 -2.60
C TYR A 72 8.39 -0.62 -2.80
N GLU A 73 9.03 -1.79 -2.72
CA GLU A 73 8.36 -3.08 -3.00
C GLU A 73 7.32 -3.43 -1.93
N CYS A 74 7.71 -3.45 -0.65
CA CYS A 74 6.84 -3.90 0.43
C CYS A 74 6.30 -2.77 1.34
N GLY A 75 6.72 -1.53 1.14
CA GLY A 75 6.29 -0.38 1.96
C GLY A 75 6.88 -0.34 3.37
N THR A 76 7.76 -1.27 3.74
CA THR A 76 8.37 -1.32 5.09
C THR A 76 9.33 -0.16 5.31
N GLU A 77 9.26 0.46 6.49
CA GLU A 77 10.18 1.52 6.90
C GLU A 77 11.62 0.98 7.08
N ILE A 78 12.61 1.71 6.55
CA ILE A 78 14.02 1.33 6.61
C ILE A 78 14.81 2.42 7.33
N PHE A 79 15.64 2.02 8.30
CA PHE A 79 16.42 2.94 9.12
C PHE A 79 17.92 2.93 8.77
N PRO A 80 18.62 4.06 8.90
CA PRO A 80 20.08 4.08 8.83
C PRO A 80 20.71 3.31 10.00
N PRO A 81 21.86 2.64 9.82
CA PRO A 81 22.65 2.48 8.59
C PRO A 81 22.19 1.31 7.68
N TYR A 82 21.06 0.67 8.00
CA TYR A 82 20.61 -0.61 7.43
C TYR A 82 19.83 -0.49 6.11
N TYR A 83 20.08 0.56 5.32
CA TYR A 83 19.32 0.82 4.08
C TYR A 83 19.44 -0.29 3.03
N GLY A 84 20.54 -1.05 3.05
CA GLY A 84 20.83 -2.10 2.05
C GLY A 84 20.66 -3.54 2.54
N THR A 85 20.22 -3.76 3.79
CA THR A 85 20.04 -5.11 4.35
C THR A 85 18.58 -5.57 4.32
N HIS A 86 17.70 -4.76 3.74
CA HIS A 86 16.29 -5.07 3.65
C HIS A 86 16.03 -5.90 2.39
N HIS A 87 15.69 -7.18 2.60
CA HIS A 87 15.39 -8.14 1.55
C HIS A 87 13.88 -8.37 1.50
N CYS A 88 13.20 -7.80 0.49
CA CYS A 88 11.74 -7.88 0.32
C CYS A 88 11.31 -9.22 -0.38
N TRP A 89 12.12 -10.31 -0.33
CA TRP A 89 11.98 -11.54 -1.14
C TRP A 89 12.17 -12.86 -0.34
N GLU A 90 11.48 -13.08 0.80
CA GLU A 90 11.49 -14.40 1.47
C GLU A 90 10.14 -14.86 2.05
N GLU A 91 9.04 -14.14 1.85
CA GLU A 91 7.71 -14.60 2.33
C GLU A 91 6.81 -15.09 1.19
N GLU A 92 7.12 -16.26 0.66
CA GLU A 92 6.15 -17.16 -0.01
C GLU A 92 6.24 -18.58 0.58
N THR A 93 6.10 -18.73 1.90
CA THR A 93 5.56 -19.94 2.58
C THR A 93 5.35 -19.65 4.07
N ALA A 94 4.34 -18.85 4.40
CA ALA A 94 3.79 -18.83 5.75
C ALA A 94 2.28 -19.11 5.65
N ASP A 95 1.94 -20.21 4.98
CA ASP A 95 0.67 -20.87 5.19
C ASP A 95 0.77 -21.56 6.56
N GLU A 96 0.17 -20.94 7.58
CA GLU A 96 -0.22 -21.63 8.79
C GLU A 96 -1.15 -22.79 8.39
N GLU A 97 -0.83 -24.04 8.74
CA GLU A 97 -1.72 -25.07 9.32
C GLU A 97 -0.95 -26.40 9.52
N GLY A 98 -0.97 -26.95 10.75
CA GLY A 98 -1.02 -28.41 10.94
C GLY A 98 0.25 -29.14 11.40
N ASP A 99 0.29 -29.44 12.71
CA ASP A 99 0.86 -30.67 13.27
C ASP A 99 0.47 -31.90 12.43
N GLY A 100 1.45 -32.55 11.82
CA GLY A 100 1.26 -33.70 10.92
C GLY A 100 2.40 -34.69 11.10
N GLY A 101 2.21 -35.60 12.04
CA GLY A 101 3.19 -36.59 12.49
C GLY A 101 3.76 -37.50 11.39
N ASP A 102 4.90 -38.07 11.76
CA ASP A 102 5.76 -38.98 11.01
C ASP A 102 4.97 -40.05 10.21
N VAL A 103 5.03 -39.96 8.88
CA VAL A 103 4.40 -40.92 7.96
C VAL A 103 5.14 -42.27 7.87
N ASP A 104 6.20 -42.48 8.65
CA ASP A 104 6.97 -43.73 8.66
C ASP A 104 6.37 -44.83 9.57
N GLU A 105 5.57 -44.48 10.58
CA GLU A 105 5.10 -45.47 11.57
C GLU A 105 3.81 -46.20 11.15
N GLN A 106 2.97 -45.58 10.30
CA GLN A 106 1.74 -46.20 9.79
C GLN A 106 1.99 -47.20 8.66
N LEU A 107 3.07 -47.03 7.88
CA LEU A 107 3.48 -48.02 6.86
C LEU A 107 4.06 -49.28 7.51
N ALA A 108 4.74 -49.14 8.66
CA ALA A 108 5.26 -50.26 9.43
C ALA A 108 4.15 -51.13 10.05
N MET A 109 3.03 -50.52 10.49
CA MET A 109 1.86 -51.27 11.00
C MET A 109 1.02 -51.90 9.87
N ALA A 110 0.92 -51.27 8.70
CA ALA A 110 0.14 -51.80 7.58
C ALA A 110 0.78 -53.04 6.92
N LEU A 111 2.10 -53.17 6.97
CA LEU A 111 2.83 -54.32 6.40
C LEU A 111 2.89 -55.54 7.34
N GLN A 112 2.42 -55.43 8.59
CA GLN A 112 2.26 -56.58 9.50
C GLN A 112 0.92 -57.31 9.36
N PHE A 113 0.00 -56.84 8.50
CA PHE A 113 -1.29 -57.49 8.24
C PHE A 113 -1.44 -58.05 6.82
N MET A 114 -0.35 -58.13 6.05
CA MET A 114 -0.32 -58.81 4.75
C MET A 114 0.59 -60.03 4.77
N GLU A 115 0.25 -61.01 5.61
CA GLU A 115 0.52 -62.42 5.32
C GLU A 115 -0.37 -62.90 4.17
#